data_AF-A0A7C4M431-F1
#
_entry.id   AF-A0A7C4M431-F1
#
_cell.length_a   1.000
_cell.length_b   1.000
_cell.length_c   1.000
_cell.angle_alpha   90.00
_cell.angle_beta   90.00
_cell.angle_gamma   90.00
#
_symmetry.space_group_name_H-M   'P 1'
#
loop_
_entity.id
_entity.type
_entity.pdbx_description
1 polymer ?
#
loop_
_entity_poly.entity_id
_entity_poly.type
_entity_poly.pdbx_seq_one_letter_code
_entity_poly.pdbx_strand_id
1 'polypeptide(L)'
;MHLLSKIGLVQEIEFSDGVSRFDPDPSLHIHVVCLKCRKVEDYRSENVNKLWAELIKELGFKPLGQRIDVYTCYNKCSQKRPLQQNTI
;
A
#
# COMPACT_ATOMS: atom_id res chain seq x y z
N MET A 1 -15.24 -0.10 -8.42
CA MET A 1 -13.77 -0.29 -8.41
C MET A 1 -13.29 -1.65 -7.89
N HIS A 2 -14.09 -2.42 -7.13
CA HIS A 2 -13.69 -3.78 -6.70
C HIS A 2 -13.31 -4.75 -7.83
N LEU A 3 -13.80 -4.56 -9.06
CA LEU A 3 -13.44 -5.41 -10.18
C LEU A 3 -11.94 -5.31 -10.51
N LEU A 4 -11.38 -4.09 -10.51
CA LEU A 4 -9.97 -3.85 -10.83
C LEU A 4 -9.04 -4.40 -9.73
N SER A 5 -9.47 -4.34 -8.47
CA SER A 5 -8.75 -4.99 -7.36
C SER A 5 -8.80 -6.51 -7.43
N LYS A 6 -9.97 -7.09 -7.75
CA LYS A 6 -10.12 -8.55 -7.95
C LYS A 6 -9.24 -9.10 -9.07
N ILE A 7 -8.97 -8.31 -10.11
CA ILE A 7 -8.08 -8.71 -11.21
C ILE A 7 -6.62 -8.27 -11.01
N GLY A 8 -6.28 -7.73 -9.83
CA GLY A 8 -4.91 -7.40 -9.44
C GLY A 8 -4.34 -6.12 -10.08
N LEU A 9 -5.16 -5.32 -10.77
CA LEU A 9 -4.71 -4.08 -11.38
C LEU A 9 -4.53 -2.93 -10.38
N VAL A 10 -5.14 -3.05 -9.19
CA VAL A 10 -5.08 -2.03 -8.15
C VAL A 10 -5.10 -2.72 -6.79
N GLN A 11 -4.31 -2.21 -5.84
CA GLN A 11 -4.28 -2.76 -4.49
C GLN A 11 -5.21 -1.99 -3.58
N GLU A 12 -6.06 -2.72 -2.84
CA GLU A 12 -7.04 -2.15 -1.92
C GLU A 12 -6.48 -2.19 -0.49
N ILE A 13 -6.36 -1.02 0.14
CA ILE A 13 -6.09 -0.90 1.57
C ILE A 13 -7.43 -0.73 2.27
N GLU A 14 -7.96 -1.82 2.82
CA GLU A 14 -9.18 -1.77 3.61
C GLU A 14 -8.84 -1.36 5.03
N PHE A 15 -9.54 -0.34 5.50
CA PHE A 15 -9.43 0.11 6.87
C PHE A 15 -10.76 -0.09 7.59
N SER A 16 -10.71 -0.30 8.92
CA SER A 16 -11.88 -0.61 9.77
C SER A 16 -12.95 0.49 9.84
N ASP A 17 -12.76 1.63 9.17
CA ASP A 17 -13.68 2.76 9.04
C ASP A 17 -14.37 2.83 7.66
N GLY A 18 -14.22 1.81 6.81
CA GLY A 18 -14.95 1.70 5.53
C GLY A 18 -14.39 2.53 4.38
N VAL A 19 -13.15 3.03 4.49
CA VAL A 19 -12.49 3.80 3.42
C VAL A 19 -11.43 2.94 2.73
N SER A 20 -11.67 2.59 1.47
CA SER A 20 -10.71 1.90 0.61
C SER A 20 -9.79 2.90 -0.09
N ARG A 21 -8.47 2.72 0.04
CA ARG A 21 -7.48 3.43 -0.79
C ARG A 21 -6.97 2.51 -1.89
N PHE A 22 -6.80 3.10 -3.07
CA PHE A 22 -6.34 2.43 -4.27
C PHE A 22 -4.96 2.98 -4.64
N ASP A 23 -3.99 2.08 -4.78
CA ASP A 23 -2.63 2.41 -5.22
C ASP A 23 -2.51 2.29 -6.76
N PRO A 24 -2.27 3.39 -7.48
CA PRO A 24 -2.14 3.38 -8.94
C PRO A 24 -0.76 2.93 -9.44
N ASP A 25 0.24 2.81 -8.57
CA ASP A 25 1.60 2.44 -8.96
C ASP A 25 1.89 0.94 -8.70
N PRO A 26 1.97 0.10 -9.74
CA PRO A 26 2.24 -1.32 -9.57
C PRO A 26 3.71 -1.65 -9.25
N SER A 27 4.61 -0.66 -9.26
CA SER A 27 6.03 -0.87 -8.97
C SER A 27 6.25 -1.24 -7.50
N LEU A 28 7.32 -2.00 -7.22
CA LEU A 28 7.62 -2.40 -5.84
C LEU A 28 7.96 -1.17 -4.99
N HIS A 29 7.16 -0.95 -3.95
CA HIS A 29 7.40 0.01 -2.90
C HIS A 29 6.73 -0.47 -1.62
N ILE A 30 7.08 0.17 -0.51
CA ILE A 30 6.59 -0.17 0.83
C ILE A 30 5.59 0.89 1.26
N HIS A 31 4.38 0.49 1.60
CA HIS A 31 3.38 1.37 2.22
C HIS A 31 3.63 1.43 3.72
N VAL A 32 4.07 2.58 4.22
CA VAL A 32 4.16 2.84 5.65
C VAL A 32 2.83 3.42 6.13
N VAL A 33 2.05 2.58 6.83
CA VAL A 33 0.69 2.89 7.25
C VAL A 33 0.65 3.20 8.74
N CYS A 34 0.25 4.42 9.11
CA CYS A 34 0.01 4.74 10.51
C CYS A 34 -1.41 4.36 10.92
N LEU A 35 -1.55 3.42 11.85
CA LEU A 35 -2.86 2.97 12.36
C LEU A 35 -3.57 4.06 13.19
N LYS A 36 -2.81 5.01 13.76
CA LYS A 36 -3.37 6.10 14.58
C LYS A 36 -3.90 7.28 13.77
N CYS A 37 -3.14 7.79 12.81
CA CYS A 37 -3.53 8.98 12.03
C CYS A 37 -3.92 8.69 10.58
N ARG A 38 -3.84 7.42 10.14
CA ARG A 38 -4.25 6.98 8.79
C ARG A 38 -3.43 7.60 7.66
N LYS A 39 -2.25 8.13 7.99
CA LYS A 39 -1.26 8.54 6.99
C LYS A 39 -0.68 7.29 6.35
N VAL A 40 -0.58 7.32 5.03
CA VAL A 40 0.13 6.33 4.23
C VAL A 40 1.24 7.09 3.53
N GLU A 41 2.45 6.57 3.60
CA GLU A 41 3.63 7.11 2.93
C GLU A 41 4.31 5.99 2.16
N ASP A 42 4.75 6.29 0.94
CA ASP A 42 5.47 5.33 0.12
C ASP A 42 6.96 5.42 0.40
N TYR A 43 7.59 4.27 0.62
CA TYR A 43 9.02 4.15 0.80
C TYR A 43 9.62 3.21 -0.24
N ARG A 44 10.69 3.66 -0.90
CA ARG A 44 11.42 2.89 -1.90
C ARG A 44 12.80 2.53 -1.37
N SER A 45 13.18 1.26 -1.53
CA SER A 45 14.49 0.76 -1.14
C SER A 45 15.06 -0.14 -2.21
N GLU A 46 16.25 0.21 -2.67
CA GLU A 46 16.98 -0.58 -3.67
C GLU A 46 17.37 -1.96 -3.14
N ASN A 47 17.63 -2.09 -1.84
CA ASN A 47 17.91 -3.38 -1.22
C ASN A 47 16.70 -4.32 -1.28
N VAL A 48 15.49 -3.76 -1.09
CA VAL A 48 14.24 -4.51 -1.17
C VAL A 48 13.97 -4.92 -2.61
N ASN A 49 14.22 -4.04 -3.58
CA ASN A 49 14.12 -4.38 -5.01
C ASN A 49 15.00 -5.58 -5.39
N LYS A 50 16.26 -5.59 -4.93
CA LYS A 50 17.20 -6.68 -5.22
C LYS A 50 16.76 -8.00 -4.59
N LEU A 51 16.43 -7.97 -3.29
CA LEU A 51 15.93 -9.16 -2.58
C LEU A 51 14.69 -9.73 -3.26
N TRP A 52 13.75 -8.87 -3.65
CA TRP A 52 12.52 -9.31 -4.29
C TRP A 52 12.77 -9.92 -5.68
N ALA A 53 13.69 -9.36 -6.46
CA ALA A 53 14.10 -9.93 -7.73
C ALA A 53 14.73 -11.32 -7.58
N GLU A 54 15.56 -11.51 -6.54
CA GLU A 54 16.15 -12.81 -6.20
C GLU A 54 15.07 -13.83 -5.82
N LEU A 55 14.13 -13.45 -4.95
CA LEU A 55 13.02 -14.31 -4.53
C LEU A 55 12.13 -14.75 -5.71
N ILE A 56 11.76 -13.83 -6.61
CA ILE A 56 10.97 -14.17 -7.80
C ILE A 56 11.72 -15.20 -8.67
N LYS A 57 13.04 -15.02 -8.82
CA LYS A 57 13.88 -15.94 -9.59
C LYS A 57 13.94 -17.32 -8.96
N GLU A 58 14.09 -17.40 -7.64
CA GLU A 58 14.12 -18.67 -6.90
C GLU A 58 12.79 -19.41 -6.96
N LEU A 59 11.67 -18.68 -6.91
CA LEU A 59 10.33 -19.27 -6.93
C LEU A 59 9.86 -19.69 -8.33
N GLY A 60 10.51 -19.20 -9.39
CA GLY A 60 10.28 -19.66 -10.76
C GLY A 60 8.92 -19.27 -11.36
N PHE A 61 8.26 -18.23 -10.83
CA PHE A 61 6.99 -17.73 -11.35
C PHE A 61 7.02 -16.22 -11.64
N LYS A 62 6.05 -15.73 -12.41
CA LYS A 62 5.83 -14.29 -12.61
C LYS A 62 4.72 -13.81 -11.65
N PRO A 63 5.00 -12.88 -10.72
CA PRO A 63 3.95 -12.35 -9.85
C PRO A 63 2.90 -11.60 -10.67
N LEU A 64 1.62 -11.78 -10.32
CA LEU A 64 0.51 -11.00 -10.86
C LEU A 64 0.31 -9.68 -10.09
N GLY A 65 0.85 -9.59 -8.88
CA GLY A 65 0.83 -8.42 -8.02
C GLY A 65 1.76 -8.63 -6.82
N GLN A 66 2.13 -7.54 -6.14
CA GLN A 66 3.05 -7.56 -5.01
C GLN A 66 2.78 -6.38 -4.09
N ARG A 67 2.81 -6.60 -2.78
CA ARG A 67 2.54 -5.59 -1.75
C ARG A 67 3.45 -5.78 -0.56
N ILE A 68 3.97 -4.69 -0.01
CA ILE A 68 4.64 -4.69 1.29
C ILE A 68 4.08 -3.56 2.13
N ASP A 69 3.39 -3.90 3.22
CA ASP A 69 2.90 -2.93 4.20
C ASP A 69 3.73 -2.96 5.48
N VAL A 70 4.01 -1.77 6.04
CA VAL A 70 4.56 -1.61 7.37
C VAL A 70 3.58 -0.80 8.22
N TYR A 71 3.01 -1.44 9.24
CA TYR A 71 2.05 -0.82 10.14
C TYR A 71 2.74 -0.18 11.35
N THR A 72 2.42 1.09 11.62
CA THR A 72 3.08 1.90 12.64
C THR A 72 2.09 2.69 13.50
N CYS A 73 2.55 3.12 14.68
CA CYS A 73 1.85 4.06 15.56
C CYS A 73 2.82 5.16 16.01
N TYR A 74 3.23 6.07 15.11
CA TYR A 74 4.15 7.14 15.49
C TYR A 74 3.52 8.09 16.53
N ASN A 75 4.30 8.48 17.55
CA ASN A 75 3.85 9.45 18.57
C ASN A 75 3.67 10.87 18.02
N LYS A 76 4.33 11.21 16.89
CA LYS A 76 4.22 12.51 16.20
C LYS A 76 3.18 12.48 15.08
N CYS A 77 1.98 12.00 15.38
CA CYS A 77 0.85 12.16 14.48
C CYS A 77 0.48 13.64 14.40
N SER A 78 0.85 14.32 13.30
CA SER A 78 0.35 15.67 13.01
C SER A 78 -1.18 15.61 13.00
N GLN A 79 -1.82 16.40 13.84
CA GLN A 79 -3.27 16.35 14.05
C GLN A 79 -4.03 16.54 12.72
N LYS A 80 -5.09 15.73 12.56
CA LYS A 80 -6.24 15.83 11.65
C LYS A 80 -5.96 16.32 10.23
N ARG A 81 -6.02 15.40 9.25
CA ARG A 81 -6.64 15.76 7.96
C ARG A 81 -8.15 15.64 8.12
N PRO A 82 -8.95 16.67 7.77
CA PRO A 82 -10.39 16.55 7.75
C PRO A 82 -10.80 15.50 6.71
N LEU A 83 -11.83 14.73 7.04
CA LEU A 83 -12.55 13.86 6.12
C LEU A 83 -12.84 14.67 4.84
N GLN A 84 -12.19 14.32 3.73
CA GLN A 84 -12.60 14.88 2.44
C GLN A 84 -13.98 14.29 2.14
N GLN A 85 -14.98 15.13 2.34
CA GLN A 85 -16.36 14.89 1.95
C GLN A 85 -16.40 14.69 0.44
N ASN A 86 -16.87 13.53 0.00
CA ASN A 86 -17.36 13.33 -1.35
C ASN A 86 -18.30 14.49 -1.70
N THR A 87 -18.05 15.19 -2.81
CA THR A 87 -19.02 16.10 -3.41
C THR A 87 -19.24 15.66 -4.85
N ILE A 88 -20.47 15.14 -5.04
CA ILE A 88 -21.31 15.02 -6.23
C ILE A 88 -20.78 14.14 -7.38
#